data_AF-A0A1A7YFZ2-F1
#
_entry.id   AF-A0A1A7YFZ2-F1
#
_cell.length_a   1.000
_cell.length_b   1.000
_cell.length_c   1.000
_cell.angle_alpha   90.00
_cell.angle_beta   90.00
_cell.angle_gamma   90.00
#
_symmetry.space_group_name_H-M   'P 1'
#
loop_
_entity.id
_entity.type
_entity.pdbx_description
1 polymer ?
#
loop_
_entity_poly.entity_id
_entity_poly.type
_entity_poly.pdbx_seq_one_letter_code
_entity_poly.pdbx_strand_id
1 'polypeptide(L)'
;QCLDAGRLICSEPEDRRGTPVVKLRVEDMDCTTENLETVSYVFLGIVLALIGVVFLMVLYLNRRGIKRWLNNIREACRDQMEVYHYRYEQDTDPRLANVAV
;
A
#
# COMPACT_ATOMS: atom_id res chain seq x y z
N GLN A 1 -44.38 20.00 -30.21
CA GLN A 1 -43.30 19.03 -30.51
C GLN A 1 -42.15 19.82 -31.12
N CYS A 2 -40.97 19.84 -30.51
CA CYS A 2 -39.83 20.61 -31.03
C CYS A 2 -39.31 19.96 -32.32
N LEU A 3 -39.28 20.71 -33.43
CA LEU A 3 -38.83 20.20 -34.73
C LEU A 3 -37.34 19.79 -34.71
N ASP A 4 -36.52 20.51 -33.95
CA ASP A 4 -35.06 20.31 -33.94
C ASP A 4 -34.58 19.18 -33.02
N ALA A 5 -35.49 18.52 -32.29
CA ALA A 5 -35.12 17.45 -31.37
C ALA A 5 -34.38 16.29 -32.07
N GLY A 6 -34.69 16.02 -33.35
CA GLY A 6 -34.01 15.01 -34.16
C GLY A 6 -32.61 15.40 -34.64
N ARG A 7 -32.21 16.67 -34.48
CA ARG A 7 -30.90 17.19 -34.89
C ARG A 7 -29.91 17.30 -33.72
N LEU A 8 -30.37 17.04 -32.50
CA LEU A 8 -29.53 17.01 -31.31
C LEU A 8 -28.65 15.77 -31.33
N ILE A 9 -27.34 15.99 -31.30
CA ILE A 9 -26.30 14.95 -31.28
C ILE A 9 -25.44 15.09 -30.02
N CYS A 10 -24.91 13.98 -29.54
CA CYS A 10 -23.94 13.97 -28.46
C CYS A 10 -22.60 14.53 -28.93
N SER A 11 -22.07 15.51 -28.22
CA SER A 11 -20.69 16.01 -28.43
C SER A 11 -19.67 15.23 -27.62
N GLU A 12 -20.07 14.73 -26.46
CA GLU A 12 -19.25 14.05 -25.46
C GLU A 12 -20.09 12.87 -24.93
N PRO A 13 -19.50 11.73 -24.49
CA PRO A 13 -18.08 11.33 -24.57
C PRO A 13 -17.63 10.96 -26.00
N GLU A 14 -16.32 10.91 -26.26
CA GLU A 14 -15.74 10.53 -27.57
C GLU A 14 -16.34 9.24 -28.13
N ASP A 15 -16.60 8.27 -27.26
CA ASP A 15 -17.15 6.95 -27.61
C ASP A 15 -18.56 7.01 -28.20
N ARG A 16 -19.29 8.11 -27.97
CA ARG A 16 -20.67 8.32 -28.41
C ARG A 16 -20.83 9.62 -29.22
N ARG A 17 -19.73 10.25 -29.65
CA ARG A 17 -19.75 11.49 -30.42
C ARG A 17 -20.54 11.30 -31.72
N GLY A 18 -21.52 12.17 -31.97
CA GLY A 18 -22.36 12.16 -33.17
C GLY A 18 -23.60 11.26 -33.11
N THR A 19 -23.84 10.53 -32.02
CA THR A 19 -25.10 9.79 -31.86
C THR A 19 -26.26 10.74 -31.55
N PRO A 20 -27.45 10.56 -32.17
CA PRO A 20 -28.60 11.39 -31.87
C PRO A 20 -29.11 11.13 -30.46
N VAL A 21 -29.35 12.19 -29.69
CA VAL A 21 -29.73 12.13 -28.27
C VAL A 21 -31.00 11.30 -28.05
N VAL A 22 -31.92 11.30 -29.02
CA VAL A 22 -33.18 10.54 -28.97
C VAL A 22 -32.97 9.02 -28.99
N LYS A 23 -31.81 8.54 -29.45
CA LYS A 23 -31.48 7.10 -29.50
C LYS A 23 -30.68 6.63 -28.28
N LEU A 24 -30.30 7.52 -27.36
CA LEU A 24 -29.62 7.12 -26.14
C LEU A 24 -30.58 6.41 -25.20
N ARG A 25 -30.15 5.28 -24.64
CA ARG A 25 -30.82 4.61 -23.52
C ARG A 25 -30.14 5.02 -22.23
N VAL A 26 -30.88 4.97 -21.11
CA VAL A 26 -30.32 5.27 -19.79
C VAL A 26 -29.19 4.29 -19.43
N GLU A 27 -29.28 3.06 -19.93
CA GLU A 27 -28.26 2.01 -19.76
C GLU A 27 -26.92 2.36 -20.45
N ASP A 28 -26.92 3.24 -21.46
CA ASP A 28 -25.72 3.68 -22.18
C ASP A 28 -25.02 4.87 -21.50
N MET A 29 -25.63 5.44 -20.46
CA MET A 29 -25.08 6.59 -19.73
C MET A 29 -24.42 6.10 -18.44
N ASP A 30 -23.11 5.84 -18.51
CA ASP A 30 -22.32 5.47 -17.33
C ASP A 30 -21.97 6.73 -16.53
N CYS A 31 -22.89 7.15 -15.65
CA CYS A 31 -22.68 8.28 -14.75
C CYS A 31 -21.67 7.88 -13.68
N THR A 32 -20.40 8.22 -13.92
CA THR A 32 -19.25 7.94 -13.04
C THR A 32 -19.28 8.60 -11.66
N THR A 33 -20.32 9.35 -11.32
CA THR A 33 -20.49 10.01 -10.02
C THR A 33 -20.48 9.02 -8.85
N GLU A 34 -21.03 7.81 -9.00
CA GLU A 34 -20.98 6.78 -7.95
C GLU A 34 -19.55 6.22 -7.73
N ASN A 35 -18.71 6.23 -8.77
CA ASN A 35 -17.35 5.70 -8.68
C ASN A 35 -16.41 6.62 -7.89
N LEU A 36 -16.65 7.93 -7.89
CA LEU A 36 -15.79 8.88 -7.18
C LEU A 36 -16.00 8.80 -5.66
N GLU A 37 -17.25 8.65 -5.22
CA GLU A 37 -17.59 8.52 -3.80
C GLU A 37 -17.16 7.15 -3.26
N THR A 38 -17.38 6.06 -4.02
CA THR A 38 -16.97 4.71 -3.60
C THR A 38 -15.46 4.57 -3.45
N VAL A 39 -14.65 5.16 -4.34
CA VAL A 39 -13.19 5.16 -4.21
C VAL A 39 -12.73 5.87 -2.93
N SER A 40 -13.38 6.98 -2.57
CA SER A 40 -13.07 7.74 -1.35
C SER A 40 -13.35 6.92 -0.08
N TYR A 41 -14.46 6.18 -0.04
CA TYR A 41 -14.82 5.32 1.10
C TYR A 41 -13.92 4.09 1.23
N VAL A 42 -13.49 3.48 0.12
CA VAL A 42 -12.55 2.35 0.16
C VAL A 42 -11.20 2.78 0.72
N PHE A 43 -10.68 3.94 0.30
CA PHE A 43 -9.44 4.49 0.84
C PHE A 43 -9.56 4.77 2.34
N LEU A 44 -10.68 5.37 2.77
CA LEU A 44 -10.98 5.60 4.18
C LEU A 44 -11.03 4.28 4.99
N GLY A 45 -11.66 3.24 4.44
CA GLY A 45 -11.71 1.92 5.06
C GLY A 45 -10.32 1.29 5.25
N ILE A 46 -9.44 1.41 4.26
CA ILE A 46 -8.05 0.92 4.35
C ILE A 46 -7.29 1.65 5.45
N VAL A 47 -7.39 2.98 5.50
CA VAL A 47 -6.72 3.79 6.52
C VAL A 47 -7.19 3.40 7.92
N LEU A 48 -8.50 3.26 8.13
CA LEU A 48 -9.06 2.84 9.42
C LEU A 48 -8.63 1.41 9.80
N ALA A 49 -8.61 0.48 8.84
CA ALA A 49 -8.14 -0.88 9.07
C ALA A 49 -6.67 -0.91 9.49
N LEU A 50 -5.80 -0.14 8.83
CA LEU A 50 -4.39 -0.04 9.18
C LEU A 50 -4.19 0.51 10.59
N ILE A 51 -4.91 1.58 10.94
CA ILE A 51 -4.88 2.15 12.30
C ILE A 51 -5.33 1.08 13.33
N GLY A 52 -6.41 0.36 13.05
CA GLY A 52 -6.92 -0.72 13.91
C GLY A 52 -5.91 -1.85 14.12
N VAL A 53 -5.27 -2.32 13.05
CA VAL A 53 -4.22 -3.37 13.11
C VAL A 53 -3.03 -2.89 13.94
N VAL A 54 -2.54 -1.67 13.71
CA VAL A 54 -1.44 -1.11 14.50
C VAL A 54 -1.81 -1.03 15.97
N PHE A 55 -3.02 -0.56 16.29
CA PHE A 55 -3.48 -0.45 17.67
C PHE A 55 -3.63 -1.81 18.35
N LEU A 56 -4.20 -2.80 17.64
CA LEU A 56 -4.28 -4.18 18.10
C LEU A 56 -2.90 -4.78 18.32
N MET A 57 -1.95 -4.51 17.42
CA MET A 57 -0.57 -4.98 17.54
C MET A 57 0.09 -4.38 18.80
N VAL A 58 -0.07 -3.08 19.01
CA VAL A 58 0.41 -2.38 20.22
C VAL A 58 -0.24 -2.97 21.47
N LEU A 59 -1.55 -3.17 21.52
CA LEU A 59 -2.24 -3.77 22.68
C LEU A 59 -1.83 -5.23 22.91
N TYR A 60 -1.71 -6.02 21.84
CA TYR A 60 -1.28 -7.40 21.87
C TYR A 60 0.13 -7.52 22.45
N LEU A 61 1.03 -6.66 22.00
CA LEU A 61 2.37 -6.55 22.56
C LEU A 61 2.36 -6.01 23.99
N ASN A 62 1.53 -5.02 24.32
CA ASN A 62 1.48 -4.40 25.64
C ASN A 62 0.99 -5.39 26.72
N ARG A 63 0.14 -6.36 26.37
CA ARG A 63 -0.46 -7.27 27.36
C ARG A 63 0.45 -8.39 27.86
N ARG A 64 1.45 -8.84 27.09
CA ARG A 64 2.43 -9.91 27.48
C ARG A 64 3.55 -10.12 26.44
N GLY A 65 3.45 -9.53 25.25
CA GLY A 65 4.29 -9.84 24.10
C GLY A 65 5.57 -8.99 23.94
N ILE A 66 5.57 -7.70 24.32
CA ILE A 66 6.70 -6.77 24.05
C ILE A 66 7.99 -7.27 24.70
N LYS A 67 7.93 -7.79 25.93
CA LYS A 67 9.14 -8.28 26.61
C LYS A 67 9.71 -9.51 25.92
N ARG A 68 8.84 -10.43 25.46
CA ARG A 68 9.28 -11.65 24.76
C ARG A 68 9.72 -11.36 23.32
N TRP A 69 9.03 -10.46 22.63
CA TRP A 69 9.38 -10.01 21.28
C TRP A 69 10.67 -9.18 21.26
N LEU A 70 10.82 -8.23 22.18
CA LEU A 70 12.05 -7.46 22.35
C LEU A 70 13.22 -8.35 22.77
N ASN A 71 12.98 -9.36 23.62
CA ASN A 71 14.01 -10.35 23.96
C ASN A 71 14.38 -11.21 22.74
N ASN A 72 13.41 -11.74 22.00
CA ASN A 72 13.68 -12.51 20.78
C ASN A 72 14.43 -11.70 19.70
N ILE A 73 14.07 -10.42 19.50
CA ILE A 73 14.80 -9.54 18.56
C ILE A 73 16.21 -9.24 19.08
N ARG A 74 16.36 -8.97 20.38
CA ARG A 74 17.67 -8.76 20.99
C ARG A 74 18.55 -10.00 20.84
N GLU A 75 18.00 -11.20 21.00
CA GLU A 75 18.69 -12.47 20.78
C GLU A 75 19.08 -12.64 19.31
N ALA A 76 18.16 -12.44 18.36
CA ALA A 76 18.47 -12.53 16.93
C ALA A 76 19.51 -11.49 16.45
N CYS A 77 19.46 -10.26 16.97
CA CYS A 77 20.47 -9.25 16.69
C CYS A 77 21.82 -9.56 17.36
N ARG A 78 21.80 -10.14 18.57
CA ARG A 78 23.02 -10.57 19.27
C ARG A 78 23.69 -11.73 18.55
N ASP A 79 22.93 -12.71 18.09
CA ASP A 79 23.43 -13.83 17.29
C ASP A 79 24.11 -13.32 16.01
N GLN A 80 23.51 -12.34 15.33
CA GLN A 80 24.18 -11.71 14.18
C GLN A 80 25.46 -10.97 14.59
N MET A 81 25.43 -10.23 15.69
CA MET A 81 26.61 -9.50 16.17
C MET A 81 27.77 -10.42 16.56
N GLU A 82 27.49 -11.57 17.18
CA GLU A 82 28.49 -12.59 17.55
C GLU A 82 29.08 -13.29 16.31
N VAL A 83 28.28 -13.54 15.27
CA VAL A 83 28.77 -14.04 13.97
C VAL A 83 29.70 -13.03 13.28
N TYR A 84 29.36 -11.74 13.30
CA TYR A 84 30.25 -10.71 12.76
C TYR A 84 31.55 -10.60 13.55
N HIS A 85 31.50 -10.62 14.89
CA HIS A 85 32.69 -10.52 15.74
C HIS A 85 33.65 -11.71 15.55
N TYR A 86 33.12 -12.92 15.39
CA TYR A 86 33.91 -14.12 15.13
C TYR A 86 34.65 -14.04 13.78
N ARG A 87 34.00 -13.47 12.76
CA ARG A 87 34.60 -13.35 11.42
C ARG A 87 35.76 -12.34 11.39
N TYR A 88 35.71 -11.27 12.20
CA TYR A 88 36.79 -10.29 12.29
C TYR A 88 38.01 -10.76 13.08
N GLU A 89 37.83 -11.62 14.10
CA GLU A 89 38.97 -12.23 14.80
C GLU A 89 39.70 -13.26 13.93
N GLN A 90 38.97 -13.94 13.05
CA GLN A 90 39.53 -15.00 12.19
C GLN A 90 40.27 -14.46 10.95
N ASP A 91 39.81 -13.32 10.40
CA ASP A 91 40.44 -12.65 9.25
C ASP A 91 41.52 -11.62 9.67
N THR A 92 42.03 -11.67 10.91
CA THR A 92 43.21 -10.87 11.28
C THR A 92 44.41 -11.40 10.50
N ASP A 93 44.67 -10.79 9.33
CA ASP A 93 45.69 -11.21 8.36
C ASP A 93 46.99 -11.60 9.07
N PRO A 94 47.47 -12.86 8.94
CA PRO A 94 48.72 -13.31 9.58
C PRO A 94 49.95 -12.55 9.05
N ARG A 95 49.80 -11.75 7.99
CA ARG A 95 50.84 -10.90 7.43
C ARG A 95 51.13 -9.64 8.26
N LEU A 96 50.17 -9.16 9.06
CA LEU A 96 50.39 -7.99 9.94
C LEU A 96 51.05 -8.38 11.27
N ALA A 97 50.85 -9.61 11.76
CA ALA A 97 51.46 -10.11 12.99
C ALA A 97 53.00 -10.28 12.87
N ASN A 98 53.50 -10.46 11.65
CA ASN A 98 54.92 -10.74 11.39
C ASN A 98 55.77 -9.48 11.13
N VAL A 99 55.18 -8.28 11.15
CA VAL A 99 55.90 -6.99 11.04
C VAL A 99 56.26 -6.44 12.43
N ALA A 100 55.75 -7.06 13.50
CA ALA A 100 56.11 -6.76 14.88
C ALA A 100 57.12 -7.78 15.43
N VAL A 101 58.26 -7.95 14.75
CA VAL A 101 59.49 -8.58 15.29
C VAL A 101 60.69 -7.78 14.84
#